data_AF-A0A644XH45-F1
#
_entry.id   AF-A0A644XH45-F1
#
_cell.length_a   1.000
_cell.length_b   1.000
_cell.length_c   1.000
_cell.angle_alpha   90.00
_cell.angle_beta   90.00
_cell.angle_gamma   90.00
#
_symmetry.space_group_name_H-M   'P 1'
#
loop_
_entity.id
_entity.type
_entity.pdbx_description
1 polymer ?
#
loop_
_entity_poly.entity_id
_entity_poly.type
_entity_poly.pdbx_seq_one_letter_code
_entity_poly.pdbx_strand_id
1 'polypeptide(L)'
;MFSNITNPEIFIYDGETGEPISQTQFSLSLDAERALLDLVNYNIIPPRLLLLDLKFKPEENYTPPSLSGPVKRIGAIKGLFTDAYSGELIPVEIRIRYDARARGNLQGGEYFFDSVEYSNIELEDIIY
;
A
#
# COMPACT_ATOMS: atom_id res chain seq x y z
N MET A 1 20.38 6.04 2.03
CA MET A 1 19.46 5.45 3.06
C MET A 1 18.31 6.42 3.17
N PHE A 2 17.08 5.95 3.20
CA PHE A 2 15.90 6.80 3.25
C PHE A 2 15.45 7.04 4.69
N SER A 3 14.97 8.26 4.95
CA SER A 3 14.58 8.71 6.30
C SER A 3 13.09 9.02 6.45
N ASN A 4 12.38 9.29 5.35
CA ASN A 4 10.96 9.66 5.35
C ASN A 4 10.32 9.32 3.99
N ILE A 5 9.01 9.12 3.96
CA ILE A 5 8.21 8.90 2.76
C ILE A 5 7.13 9.99 2.64
N THR A 6 7.11 10.69 1.51
CA THR A 6 6.10 11.73 1.22
C THR A 6 5.25 11.39 0.01
N ASN A 7 4.00 11.86 0.02
CA ASN A 7 2.99 11.65 -1.02
C ASN A 7 2.80 10.18 -1.43
N PRO A 8 2.59 9.25 -0.48
CA PRO A 8 2.41 7.86 -0.84
C PRO A 8 1.08 7.64 -1.58
N GLU A 9 1.16 6.88 -2.66
CA GLU A 9 0.01 6.39 -3.42
C GLU A 9 0.18 4.91 -3.73
N ILE A 10 -0.93 4.23 -4.00
CA ILE A 10 -0.91 2.83 -4.41
C ILE A 10 -1.81 2.62 -5.62
N PHE A 11 -1.26 1.93 -6.62
CA PHE A 11 -2.02 1.34 -7.71
C PHE A 11 -2.30 -0.11 -7.35
N ILE A 12 -3.57 -0.50 -7.45
CA ILE A 12 -4.07 -1.78 -6.99
C ILE A 12 -4.64 -2.52 -8.18
N TYR A 13 -4.25 -3.78 -8.31
CA TYR A 13 -4.69 -4.70 -9.36
C TYR A 13 -5.28 -5.96 -8.73
N ASP A 14 -6.11 -6.66 -9.49
CA ASP A 14 -6.63 -7.97 -9.12
C ASP A 14 -5.48 -8.98 -8.99
N GLY A 15 -5.48 -9.77 -7.91
CA GLY A 15 -4.42 -10.75 -7.66
C GLY A 15 -4.42 -11.94 -8.62
N GLU A 16 -5.56 -12.27 -9.22
CA GLU A 16 -5.73 -13.43 -10.11
C GLU A 16 -5.70 -13.00 -11.59
N THR A 17 -6.38 -11.90 -11.96
CA THR A 17 -6.46 -11.45 -13.37
C THR A 17 -5.40 -10.41 -13.75
N GLY A 18 -4.84 -9.69 -12.78
CA GLY A 18 -3.93 -8.56 -13.02
C GLY A 18 -4.62 -7.30 -13.58
N GLU A 19 -5.96 -7.28 -13.67
CA GLU A 19 -6.71 -6.10 -14.11
C GLU A 19 -6.58 -4.95 -13.10
N PRO A 20 -6.51 -3.69 -13.56
CA PRO A 20 -6.53 -2.53 -12.68
C PRO A 20 -7.85 -2.47 -11.91
N ILE A 21 -7.74 -2.14 -10.62
CA ILE A 21 -8.88 -2.11 -9.70
C ILE A 21 -9.10 -0.71 -9.16
N SER A 22 -8.03 -0.06 -8.72
CA SER A 22 -8.11 1.29 -8.16
C SER A 22 -6.74 1.94 -8.05
N GLN A 23 -6.77 3.26 -7.92
CA GLN A 23 -5.63 4.06 -7.48
C GLN A 23 -6.09 4.90 -6.29
N THR A 24 -5.29 4.94 -5.23
CA THR A 24 -5.60 5.76 -4.06
C THR A 24 -4.36 6.34 -3.41
N GLN A 25 -4.52 7.57 -2.90
CA GLN A 25 -3.59 8.16 -1.95
C GLN A 25 -3.98 7.71 -0.55
N PHE A 26 -3.00 7.49 0.31
CA PHE A 26 -3.25 7.01 1.66
C PHE A 26 -2.32 7.70 2.65
N SER A 27 -2.67 7.63 3.93
CA SER A 27 -1.77 8.07 5.00
C SER A 27 -1.04 6.86 5.57
N LEU A 28 0.27 7.02 5.79
CA LEU A 28 1.05 6.04 6.52
C LEU A 28 0.90 6.26 8.02
N SER A 29 0.61 5.19 8.76
CA SER A 29 0.90 5.18 10.19
C SER A 29 2.41 5.18 10.42
N LEU A 30 2.85 5.61 11.60
CA LEU A 30 4.28 5.60 11.96
C LEU A 30 4.92 4.21 11.81
N ASP A 31 4.17 3.16 12.14
CA ASP A 31 4.63 1.78 12.01
C ASP A 31 4.70 1.34 10.55
N ALA A 32 3.73 1.75 9.72
CA ALA A 32 3.74 1.45 8.29
C ALA A 32 4.88 2.20 7.56
N GLU A 33 5.14 3.46 7.89
CA GLU A 33 6.26 4.22 7.31
C GLU A 33 7.59 3.56 7.66
N ARG A 34 7.81 3.22 8.93
CA ARG A 34 9.02 2.49 9.36
C ARG A 34 9.17 1.17 8.64
N ALA A 35 8.10 0.39 8.53
CA ALA A 35 8.11 -0.89 7.84
C ALA A 35 8.51 -0.75 6.35
N LEU A 36 8.01 0.27 5.65
CA LEU A 36 8.38 0.54 4.26
C LEU A 36 9.83 1.06 4.14
N LEU A 37 10.28 1.89 5.08
CA LEU A 37 11.68 2.33 5.13
C LEU A 37 12.63 1.16 5.40
N ASP A 38 12.28 0.24 6.30
CA ASP A 38 13.07 -0.96 6.58
C ASP A 38 13.11 -1.90 5.38
N LEU A 39 11.99 -2.03 4.65
CA LEU A 39 11.94 -2.76 3.39
C LEU A 39 12.91 -2.17 2.37
N VAL A 40 12.84 -0.86 2.11
CA VAL A 40 13.65 -0.24 1.05
C VAL A 40 15.12 -0.11 1.43
N ASN A 41 15.44 0.12 2.70
CA ASN A 41 16.82 0.28 3.16
C ASN A 41 17.53 -1.05 3.44
N TYR A 42 16.80 -2.07 3.89
CA TYR A 42 17.38 -3.29 4.45
C TYR A 42 16.77 -4.58 3.90
N ASN A 43 15.86 -4.48 2.93
CA ASN A 43 15.14 -5.62 2.34
C ASN A 43 14.38 -6.46 3.37
N ILE A 44 13.89 -5.82 4.45
CA ILE A 44 13.09 -6.48 5.49
C ILE A 44 11.62 -6.44 5.07
N ILE A 45 11.09 -7.57 4.62
CA ILE A 45 9.68 -7.68 4.21
C ILE A 45 8.78 -7.58 5.44
N PRO A 46 7.87 -6.59 5.51
CA PRO A 46 7.00 -6.45 6.66
C PRO A 46 5.97 -7.58 6.68
N PRO A 47 5.69 -8.18 7.85
CA PRO A 47 4.67 -9.24 7.95
C PRO A 47 3.25 -8.71 7.76
N ARG A 48 3.06 -7.39 7.96
CA ARG A 48 1.79 -6.69 7.79
C ARG A 48 2.01 -5.20 7.52
N LEU A 49 1.09 -4.56 6.82
CA LEU A 49 0.98 -3.11 6.72
C LEU A 49 -0.44 -2.68 7.03
N LEU A 50 -0.60 -1.64 7.84
CA LEU A 50 -1.90 -1.03 8.10
C LEU A 50 -1.94 0.33 7.42
N LEU A 51 -2.73 0.42 6.35
CA LEU A 51 -2.94 1.68 5.64
C LEU A 51 -4.19 2.35 6.19
N LEU A 52 -4.15 3.69 6.27
CA LEU A 52 -5.22 4.51 6.82
C LEU A 52 -5.84 5.41 5.75
N ASP A 53 -7.11 5.76 5.94
CA ASP A 53 -7.85 6.74 5.13
C ASP A 53 -7.90 6.43 3.63
N LEU A 54 -8.10 5.16 3.27
CA LEU A 54 -8.13 4.74 1.87
C LEU A 54 -9.46 5.13 1.23
N LYS A 55 -9.37 5.97 0.19
CA LYS A 55 -10.51 6.34 -0.64
C LYS A 55 -10.35 5.73 -2.02
N PHE A 56 -11.02 4.62 -2.25
CA PHE A 56 -10.97 3.91 -3.52
C PHE A 56 -11.80 4.66 -4.56
N LYS A 57 -11.25 4.78 -5.77
CA LYS A 57 -12.02 5.13 -6.97
C LYS A 57 -12.31 3.82 -7.69
N PRO A 58 -13.57 3.35 -7.72
CA PRO A 58 -13.88 2.06 -8.33
C PRO A 58 -13.75 2.14 -9.85
N GLU A 59 -13.05 1.17 -10.44
CA GLU A 59 -13.23 0.80 -11.85
C GLU A 59 -14.41 -0.18 -12.00
N GLU A 60 -14.91 -0.43 -13.21
CA GLU A 60 -16.14 -1.23 -13.45
C GLU A 60 -16.13 -2.61 -12.77
N ASN A 61 -14.96 -3.22 -12.55
CA ASN A 61 -14.79 -4.54 -11.93
C ASN A 61 -14.28 -4.49 -10.48
N TYR A 62 -14.43 -3.36 -9.79
CA TYR A 62 -13.93 -3.20 -8.42
C TYR A 62 -14.64 -4.13 -7.42
N THR A 63 -13.93 -5.15 -6.95
CA THR A 63 -14.34 -5.91 -5.76
C THR A 63 -13.70 -5.29 -4.51
N PRO A 64 -14.47 -4.71 -3.57
CA PRO A 64 -13.90 -4.16 -2.34
C PRO A 64 -13.30 -5.25 -1.43
N PRO A 65 -12.25 -4.93 -0.65
CA PRO A 65 -11.87 -5.74 0.50
C PRO A 65 -13.05 -5.84 1.48
N SER A 66 -13.36 -7.04 1.94
CA SER A 66 -14.48 -7.26 2.86
C SER A 66 -13.98 -7.51 4.30
N LEU A 67 -14.89 -7.36 5.26
CA LEU A 67 -14.66 -7.81 6.63
C LEU A 67 -14.67 -9.35 6.73
N SER A 68 -15.38 -10.02 5.81
CA SER A 68 -15.63 -11.47 5.81
C SER A 68 -14.40 -12.30 5.42
N GLY A 69 -13.46 -11.75 4.65
CA GLY A 69 -12.24 -12.47 4.27
C GLY A 69 -11.22 -11.60 3.53
N PRO A 70 -9.95 -12.02 3.49
CA PRO A 70 -8.95 -11.35 2.68
C PRO A 70 -9.22 -11.55 1.19
N VAL A 71 -8.76 -10.60 0.38
CA VAL A 71 -8.75 -10.66 -1.09
C VAL A 71 -7.32 -10.46 -1.58
N LYS A 72 -6.85 -11.32 -2.48
CA LYS A 72 -5.51 -11.20 -3.06
C LYS A 72 -5.42 -9.98 -3.97
N ARG A 73 -4.28 -9.30 -3.92
CA ARG A 73 -3.99 -8.10 -4.71
C ARG A 73 -2.54 -8.07 -5.16
N ILE A 74 -2.33 -7.32 -6.23
CA ILE A 74 -1.00 -6.82 -6.62
C ILE A 74 -1.03 -5.30 -6.37
N GLY A 75 0.06 -4.77 -5.82
CA GLY A 75 0.19 -3.36 -5.47
C GLY A 75 1.48 -2.78 -5.97
N ALA A 76 1.41 -1.60 -6.58
CA ALA A 76 2.56 -0.74 -6.80
C ALA A 76 2.43 0.47 -5.89
N ILE A 77 3.13 0.43 -4.75
CA ILE A 77 3.22 1.55 -3.81
C ILE A 77 4.26 2.52 -4.35
N LYS A 78 3.87 3.76 -4.57
CA LYS A 78 4.76 4.83 -5.01
C LYS A 78 4.85 5.92 -3.96
N GLY A 79 6.01 6.55 -3.86
CA GLY A 79 6.21 7.69 -2.97
C GLY A 79 7.55 8.37 -3.24
N LEU A 80 7.75 9.54 -2.63
CA LEU A 80 9.02 10.25 -2.64
C LEU A 80 9.77 9.97 -1.34
N PHE A 81 10.90 9.29 -1.45
CA PHE A 81 11.73 8.89 -0.33
C PHE A 81 12.89 9.87 -0.16
N THR A 82 13.06 10.42 1.04
CA THR A 82 14.12 11.40 1.32
C THR A 82 15.43 10.68 1.65
N ASP A 83 16.47 10.86 0.82
CA ASP A 83 17.81 10.38 1.18
C ASP A 83 18.32 11.12 2.42
N ALA A 84 18.76 10.35 3.42
CA ALA A 84 19.14 10.84 4.74
C ALA A 84 20.42 11.68 4.74
N TYR A 85 21.25 11.58 3.69
CA TYR A 85 22.52 12.29 3.61
C TYR A 85 22.41 13.56 2.76
N SER A 86 21.79 13.47 1.58
CA SER A 86 21.65 14.61 0.67
C SER A 86 20.38 15.42 0.91
N GLY A 87 19.35 14.83 1.51
CA GLY A 87 18.01 15.41 1.60
C GLY A 87 17.25 15.38 0.27
N GLU A 88 17.79 14.72 -0.76
CA GLU A 88 17.15 14.59 -2.07
C GLU A 88 15.91 13.71 -1.99
N LEU A 89 14.86 14.08 -2.73
CA LEU A 89 13.64 13.29 -2.88
C LEU A 89 13.78 12.35 -4.06
N ILE A 90 13.83 11.05 -3.80
CA ILE A 90 13.96 10.01 -4.81
C ILE A 90 12.60 9.31 -4.98
N PRO A 91 12.04 9.27 -6.21
CA PRO A 91 10.81 8.51 -6.46
C PRO A 91 11.10 7.02 -6.32
N VAL A 92 10.32 6.31 -5.49
CA VAL A 92 10.45 4.86 -5.32
C VAL A 92 9.12 4.20 -5.63
N GLU A 93 9.18 3.09 -6.36
CA GLU A 93 8.05 2.19 -6.60
C GLU A 93 8.36 0.80 -6.00
N ILE A 94 7.50 0.35 -5.10
CA ILE A 94 7.58 -0.96 -4.44
C ILE A 94 6.46 -1.83 -4.99
N ARG A 95 6.80 -2.93 -5.64
CA ARG A 95 5.84 -3.89 -6.19
C ARG A 95 5.67 -5.06 -5.26
N ILE A 96 4.43 -5.33 -4.85
CA ILE A 96 4.10 -6.37 -3.89
C ILE A 96 2.88 -7.19 -4.31
N ARG A 97 2.86 -8.47 -3.91
CA ARG A 97 1.62 -9.25 -3.76
C ARG A 97 1.22 -9.28 -2.30
N TYR A 98 -0.08 -9.25 -2.03
CA TYR A 98 -0.58 -9.24 -0.67
C TYR A 98 -2.05 -9.65 -0.59
N ASP A 99 -2.45 -10.06 0.62
CA ASP A 99 -3.83 -10.24 1.02
C ASP A 99 -4.35 -8.95 1.67
N ALA A 100 -5.37 -8.34 1.07
CA ALA A 100 -6.02 -7.14 1.58
C ALA A 100 -7.28 -7.51 2.39
N ARG A 101 -7.42 -6.95 3.58
CA ARG A 101 -8.62 -7.11 4.40
C ARG A 101 -9.05 -5.79 5.02
N ALA A 102 -10.33 -5.44 4.87
CA ALA A 102 -10.90 -4.30 5.56
C ALA A 102 -10.83 -4.55 7.08
N ARG A 103 -10.39 -3.55 7.85
CA ARG A 103 -10.38 -3.59 9.33
C ARG A 103 -11.31 -2.55 9.95
N GLY A 104 -11.67 -1.50 9.21
CA GLY A 104 -12.69 -0.53 9.59
C GLY A 104 -13.47 -0.01 8.37
N ASN A 105 -14.79 0.15 8.55
CA ASN A 105 -15.70 0.87 7.65
C ASN A 105 -16.77 1.57 8.50
N LEU A 106 -16.34 2.38 9.47
CA LEU A 106 -17.21 3.05 10.43
C LEU A 106 -17.99 4.20 9.79
N GLN A 107 -17.49 4.77 8.69
CA GLN A 107 -18.15 5.89 7.97
C GLN A 107 -19.13 5.44 6.86
N GLY A 108 -19.30 4.13 6.64
CA GLY A 108 -20.44 3.57 5.91
C GLY A 108 -20.47 3.79 4.38
N GLY A 109 -19.39 4.31 3.78
CA GLY A 109 -19.26 4.40 2.33
C GLY A 109 -18.68 3.11 1.74
N GLU A 110 -19.25 2.61 0.64
CA GLU A 110 -18.77 1.38 -0.02
C GLU A 110 -17.30 1.45 -0.52
N TYR A 111 -16.75 2.66 -0.65
CA TYR A 111 -15.42 2.93 -1.24
C TYR A 111 -14.47 3.69 -0.30
N PHE A 112 -14.84 3.83 0.97
CA PHE A 112 -13.99 4.43 1.98
C PHE A 112 -13.76 3.42 3.11
N PHE A 113 -12.50 3.25 3.49
CA PHE A 113 -12.11 2.37 4.58
C PHE A 113 -11.23 3.16 5.55
N ASP A 114 -11.62 3.18 6.83
CA ASP A 114 -10.81 3.82 7.87
C ASP A 114 -9.44 3.15 7.96
N SER A 115 -9.42 1.82 7.75
CA SER A 115 -8.18 1.06 7.65
C SER A 115 -8.34 -0.22 6.83
N VAL A 116 -7.27 -0.53 6.08
CA VAL A 116 -7.10 -1.79 5.39
C VAL A 116 -5.79 -2.41 5.82
N GLU A 117 -5.84 -3.68 6.21
CA GLU A 117 -4.66 -4.46 6.54
C GLU A 117 -4.18 -5.21 5.30
N TYR A 118 -2.90 -5.10 5.02
CA TYR A 118 -2.19 -5.92 4.06
C TYR A 118 -1.38 -6.96 4.82
N SER A 119 -1.50 -8.22 4.41
CA SER A 119 -0.85 -9.38 5.01
C SER A 119 -0.32 -10.32 3.92
N ASN A 120 0.44 -11.35 4.28
CA ASN A 120 1.06 -12.27 3.32
C ASN A 120 1.80 -11.51 2.21
N ILE A 121 2.59 -10.50 2.61
CA ILE A 121 3.25 -9.59 1.69
C ILE A 121 4.45 -10.32 1.06
N GLU A 122 4.46 -10.36 -0.27
CA GLU A 122 5.56 -10.86 -1.07
C GLU A 122 6.11 -9.71 -1.90
N LEU A 123 7.42 -9.46 -1.78
CA LEU A 123 8.09 -8.45 -2.59
C LEU A 123 8.36 -9.00 -4.00
N GLU A 124 7.90 -8.28 -5.02
CA GLU A 124 8.24 -8.57 -6.41
C GLU A 124 9.47 -7.77 -6.87
N ASP A 125 9.47 -6.46 -6.63
CA ASP A 125 10.55 -5.56 -7.07
C ASP A 125 10.57 -4.23 -6.32
N ILE A 126 11.71 -3.52 -6.36
CA ILE A 126 11.86 -2.13 -5.90
C ILE A 126 12.60 -1.33 -6.98
N ILE A 127 11.98 -0.24 -7.44
CA ILE A 127 12.49 0.64 -8.48
C ILE A 127 12.78 2.02 -7.88
N TYR A 128 13.95 2.58 -8.20
CA TYR A 128 14.45 3.89 -7.76
C TYR A 128 14.64 4.86 -8.92
#